data_AF-A0A2L0B174-F1
#
_entry.id   AF-A0A2L0B174-F1
#
_cell.length_a   1.000
_cell.length_b   1.000
_cell.length_c   1.000
_cell.angle_alpha   90.00
_cell.angle_beta   90.00
_cell.angle_gamma   90.00
#
_symmetry.space_group_name_H-M   'P 1'
#
loop_
_entity.id
_entity.type
_entity.pdbx_description
1 polymer ?
#
loop_
_entity_poly.entity_id
_entity_poly.type
_entity_poly.pdbx_seq_one_letter_code
_entity_poly.pdbx_strand_id
1 'polypeptide(L)'
;VETIPEPLRDRMEMIDMSGYVAEEKLAIAKQYLLPQAMRDSGLKYENIKIEDDVLTVLIKSYCRESGVRNLQKHIEKVVRKVAYKVVKEETTFVDVTPVNLQQFVGKPVFTHDRMYPVTPPGVVMGLAWTAMGGSTLFIETTTRKPTSEKESDGSLELTGH
;
A
#
# COMPACT_ATOMS: atom_id res chain seq x y z
N VAL A 1 -9.29 18.08 -4.47
CA VAL A 1 -9.81 19.38 -4.00
C VAL A 1 -9.54 20.49 -5.03
N GLU A 2 -8.34 20.54 -5.61
CA GLU A 2 -7.97 21.54 -6.63
C GLU A 2 -8.84 21.54 -7.90
N THR A 3 -9.49 20.41 -8.23
CA THR A 3 -10.36 20.28 -9.40
C THR A 3 -11.83 20.65 -9.14
N ILE A 4 -12.20 21.01 -7.92
CA ILE A 4 -13.59 21.38 -7.57
C ILE A 4 -13.82 22.85 -7.97
N PRO A 5 -14.85 23.17 -8.78
CA PRO A 5 -15.16 24.55 -9.13
C PRO A 5 -15.38 25.43 -7.90
N GLU A 6 -14.78 26.62 -7.90
CA GLU A 6 -14.84 27.59 -6.80
C GLU A 6 -16.29 27.90 -6.33
N PRO A 7 -17.30 28.06 -7.22
CA PRO A 7 -18.67 28.32 -6.78
C PRO A 7 -19.31 27.18 -5.97
N LEU A 8 -18.86 25.93 -6.17
CA LEU A 8 -19.32 24.79 -5.39
C LEU A 8 -18.56 24.68 -4.08
N ARG A 9 -17.24 24.93 -4.13
CA ARG A 9 -16.37 24.87 -2.96
C ARG A 9 -16.79 25.87 -1.88
N ASP A 10 -17.18 27.08 -2.27
CA ASP A 10 -17.66 28.13 -1.35
C ASP A 10 -18.97 27.75 -0.63
N ARG A 11 -19.74 26.81 -1.21
CA ARG A 11 -21.02 26.32 -0.66
C ARG A 11 -20.90 24.98 0.07
N MET A 12 -19.69 24.46 0.23
CA MET A 12 -19.44 23.17 0.86
C MET A 12 -18.56 23.34 2.10
N GLU A 13 -18.91 22.64 3.17
CA GLU A 13 -17.98 22.43 4.28
C GLU A 13 -17.00 21.31 3.90
N MET A 14 -15.72 21.63 3.94
CA MET A 14 -14.65 20.67 3.63
C MET A 14 -14.24 19.94 4.90
N ILE A 15 -14.50 18.64 4.94
CA ILE A 15 -14.04 17.74 6.00
C ILE A 15 -12.94 16.85 5.43
N ASP A 16 -11.71 17.05 5.89
CA ASP A 16 -10.57 16.27 5.45
C ASP A 16 -10.46 14.96 6.25
N MET A 17 -10.49 13.83 5.54
CA MET A 17 -10.28 12.51 6.13
C MET A 17 -8.86 12.05 5.83
N SER A 18 -8.05 11.90 6.88
CA SER A 18 -6.69 11.38 6.76
C SER A 18 -6.68 9.89 6.43
N GLY A 19 -5.57 9.42 5.88
CA GLY A 19 -5.31 7.98 5.74
C GLY A 19 -5.11 7.29 7.09
N TYR A 20 -5.02 5.97 7.05
CA TYR A 20 -4.84 5.13 8.23
C TYR A 20 -3.39 4.71 8.43
N VAL A 21 -2.92 4.67 9.67
CA VAL A 21 -1.64 4.04 10.03
C VAL A 21 -1.75 2.52 10.02
N ALA A 22 -0.62 1.81 10.00
CA ALA A 22 -0.61 0.34 9.89
C ALA A 22 -1.42 -0.35 11.01
N GLU A 23 -1.36 0.18 12.23
CA GLU A 23 -2.10 -0.34 13.39
C GLU A 23 -3.62 -0.14 13.24
N GLU A 24 -4.05 1.03 12.76
CA GLU A 24 -5.45 1.31 12.46
C GLU A 24 -5.96 0.40 11.35
N LYS A 25 -5.18 0.18 10.29
CA LYS A 25 -5.54 -0.76 9.21
C LYS A 25 -5.68 -2.19 9.73
N LEU A 26 -4.81 -2.59 10.65
CA LEU A 26 -4.88 -3.90 11.29
C LEU A 26 -6.17 -4.03 12.12
N ALA A 27 -6.53 -3.00 12.90
CA ALA A 27 -7.77 -2.97 13.67
C ALA A 27 -9.01 -3.02 12.74
N ILE A 28 -9.03 -2.21 11.69
CA ILE A 28 -10.10 -2.17 10.68
C ILE A 28 -10.25 -3.54 9.99
N ALA A 29 -9.13 -4.18 9.65
CA ALA A 29 -9.14 -5.48 9.00
C ALA A 29 -9.79 -6.55 9.88
N LYS A 30 -9.47 -6.59 11.17
CA LYS A 30 -10.02 -7.56 12.12
C LYS A 30 -11.49 -7.31 12.43
N GLN A 31 -11.85 -6.05 12.72
CA GLN A 31 -13.19 -5.71 13.19
C GLN A 31 -14.22 -5.71 12.07
N TYR A 32 -13.82 -5.33 10.85
CA TYR A 32 -14.75 -5.08 9.75
C TYR A 32 -14.46 -5.91 8.50
N LEU A 33 -13.25 -5.83 7.95
CA LEU A 33 -12.99 -6.38 6.60
C LEU A 33 -13.04 -7.90 6.57
N LEU A 34 -12.39 -8.57 7.52
CA LEU A 34 -12.36 -10.03 7.58
C LEU A 34 -13.74 -10.63 7.87
N PRO A 35 -14.50 -10.17 8.90
CA PRO A 35 -15.86 -10.64 9.13
C PRO A 35 -16.79 -10.41 7.93
N GLN A 36 -16.67 -9.26 7.27
CA GLN A 36 -17.47 -8.94 6.09
C GLN A 36 -17.14 -9.89 4.93
N ALA A 37 -15.86 -10.07 4.60
CA ALA A 37 -15.43 -10.96 3.53
C ALA A 37 -15.85 -12.43 3.78
N MET A 38 -15.77 -12.89 5.03
CA MET A 38 -16.23 -14.22 5.44
C MET A 38 -17.73 -14.38 5.26
N ARG A 39 -18.53 -13.38 5.68
CA ARG A 39 -19.98 -13.35 5.50
C ARG A 39 -20.37 -13.39 4.04
N ASP A 40 -19.71 -12.59 3.20
CA ASP A 40 -19.98 -12.52 1.76
C ASP A 40 -19.63 -13.81 1.02
N SER A 41 -18.65 -14.57 1.54
CA SER A 41 -18.24 -15.87 0.97
C SER A 41 -18.92 -17.07 1.64
N GLY A 42 -19.79 -16.85 2.63
CA GLY A 42 -20.48 -17.91 3.36
C GLY A 42 -19.58 -18.77 4.27
N LEU A 43 -18.41 -18.27 4.67
CA LEU A 43 -17.46 -19.00 5.52
C LEU A 43 -17.70 -18.72 7.00
N LYS A 44 -17.52 -19.75 7.83
CA LYS A 44 -17.55 -19.65 9.30
C LYS A 44 -16.13 -19.64 9.86
N TYR A 45 -15.97 -19.23 11.11
CA TYR A 45 -14.69 -19.27 11.85
C TYR A 45 -14.14 -20.70 11.99
N GLU A 46 -14.99 -21.70 11.86
CA GLU A 46 -14.60 -23.12 11.84
C GLU A 46 -13.90 -23.54 10.55
N ASN A 47 -14.01 -22.74 9.47
CA ASN A 47 -13.43 -23.06 8.18
C ASN A 47 -12.10 -22.33 7.93
N ILE A 48 -11.91 -21.17 8.55
CA ILE A 48 -10.74 -20.32 8.30
C ILE A 48 -10.27 -19.64 9.58
N LYS A 49 -8.95 -19.70 9.80
CA LYS A 49 -8.25 -18.87 10.80
C LYS A 49 -7.22 -18.02 10.08
N ILE A 50 -7.22 -16.72 10.38
CA ILE A 50 -6.22 -15.77 9.89
C ILE A 50 -5.63 -15.07 11.11
N GLU A 51 -4.33 -15.24 11.32
CA GLU A 51 -3.63 -14.59 12.42
C GLU A 51 -3.23 -13.15 12.09
N ASP A 52 -3.01 -12.36 13.13
CA ASP A 52 -2.66 -10.94 13.05
C ASP A 52 -1.38 -10.69 12.25
N ASP A 53 -0.43 -11.61 12.33
CA ASP A 53 0.82 -11.57 11.59
C ASP A 53 0.59 -11.62 10.08
N VAL A 54 -0.41 -12.39 9.63
CA VAL A 54 -0.78 -12.48 8.21
C VAL A 54 -1.35 -11.15 7.72
N LEU A 55 -2.23 -10.54 8.51
CA LEU A 55 -2.79 -9.23 8.18
C LEU A 55 -1.69 -8.16 8.15
N THR A 56 -0.74 -8.23 9.08
CA THR A 56 0.42 -7.35 9.11
C THR A 56 1.27 -7.50 7.86
N VAL A 57 1.55 -8.73 7.42
CA VAL A 57 2.28 -9.01 6.17
C VAL A 57 1.50 -8.54 4.94
N LEU A 58 0.16 -8.70 4.91
CA LEU A 58 -0.68 -8.18 3.82
C LEU A 58 -0.60 -6.66 3.72
N ILE A 59 -0.72 -5.95 4.84
CA ILE A 59 -0.61 -4.49 4.90
C ILE A 59 0.75 -4.03 4.39
N LYS A 60 1.81 -4.73 4.79
CA LYS A 60 3.20 -4.35 4.54
C LYS A 60 3.71 -4.67 3.14
N SER A 61 3.42 -5.88 2.65
CA SER A 61 4.05 -6.43 1.43
C SER A 61 3.13 -6.41 0.21
N TYR A 62 1.83 -6.17 0.39
CA TYR A 62 0.85 -6.22 -0.69
C TYR A 62 0.05 -4.91 -0.83
N CYS A 63 0.06 -4.03 0.17
CA CYS A 63 -0.74 -2.80 0.15
C CYS A 63 0.13 -1.54 0.31
N ARG A 64 0.14 -0.65 -0.69
CA ARG A 64 0.83 0.65 -0.61
C ARG A 64 -0.11 1.79 -0.96
N GLU A 65 -1.03 2.06 -0.04
CA GLU A 65 -2.04 3.13 -0.14
C GLU A 65 -2.29 3.75 1.23
N SER A 66 -2.98 4.88 1.29
CA SER A 66 -3.42 5.54 2.53
C SER A 66 -4.68 4.89 3.13
N GLY A 67 -5.57 4.36 2.29
CA GLY A 67 -6.80 3.65 2.70
C GLY A 67 -6.64 2.15 2.96
N VAL A 68 -7.76 1.43 2.88
CA VAL A 68 -7.84 -0.04 3.08
C VAL A 68 -8.47 -0.80 1.90
N ARG A 69 -8.61 -0.16 0.72
CA ARG A 69 -9.26 -0.75 -0.45
C ARG A 69 -8.49 -1.93 -1.02
N ASN A 70 -7.17 -1.82 -1.18
CA ASN A 70 -6.31 -2.92 -1.60
C ASN A 70 -6.25 -4.00 -0.53
N LEU A 71 -6.20 -3.61 0.75
CA LEU A 71 -6.23 -4.56 1.87
C LEU A 71 -7.51 -5.41 1.83
N GLN A 72 -8.67 -4.77 1.64
CA GLN A 72 -9.95 -5.45 1.48
C GLN A 72 -9.92 -6.44 0.30
N LYS A 73 -9.47 -6.01 -0.89
CA LYS A 73 -9.36 -6.89 -2.06
C LYS A 73 -8.49 -8.12 -1.80
N HIS A 74 -7.38 -7.96 -1.09
CA HIS A 74 -6.49 -9.06 -0.76
C HIS A 74 -7.12 -10.02 0.25
N ILE A 75 -7.79 -9.50 1.29
CA ILE A 75 -8.54 -10.32 2.26
C ILE A 75 -9.63 -11.12 1.53
N GLU A 76 -10.46 -10.47 0.71
CA GLU A 76 -11.49 -11.15 -0.09
C GLU A 76 -10.90 -12.23 -1.01
N LYS A 77 -9.74 -11.98 -1.62
CA LYS A 77 -9.05 -12.97 -2.46
C LYS A 77 -8.61 -14.19 -1.66
N VAL A 78 -8.10 -14.01 -0.43
CA VAL A 78 -7.74 -15.12 0.47
C VAL A 78 -8.99 -15.92 0.83
N VAL A 79 -10.02 -15.25 1.34
CA VAL A 79 -11.27 -15.86 1.78
C VAL A 79 -11.94 -16.63 0.64
N ARG A 80 -12.02 -16.05 -0.57
CA ARG A 80 -12.59 -16.70 -1.76
C ARG A 80 -11.84 -17.96 -2.16
N LYS A 81 -10.50 -17.96 -2.04
CA LYS A 81 -9.69 -19.16 -2.31
C LYS A 81 -9.89 -20.26 -1.26
N VAL A 82 -10.06 -19.88 0.00
CA VAL A 82 -10.40 -20.85 1.06
C VAL A 82 -11.79 -21.45 0.79
N ALA A 83 -12.78 -20.62 0.48
CA ALA A 83 -14.12 -21.08 0.14
C ALA A 83 -14.09 -22.09 -1.02
N TYR A 84 -13.31 -21.82 -2.07
CA TYR A 84 -13.12 -22.75 -3.18
C TYR A 84 -12.55 -24.11 -2.74
N LYS A 85 -11.55 -24.14 -1.85
CA LYS A 85 -10.97 -25.39 -1.33
C LYS A 85 -11.96 -26.18 -0.47
N VAL A 86 -12.76 -25.49 0.34
CA VAL A 86 -13.79 -26.10 1.18
C VAL A 86 -14.88 -26.73 0.32
N VAL A 87 -15.36 -26.02 -0.71
CA VAL A 87 -16.38 -26.54 -1.64
C VAL A 87 -15.89 -27.74 -2.45
N LYS A 88 -14.60 -27.79 -2.77
CA LYS A 88 -13.97 -28.95 -3.42
C LYS A 88 -13.73 -30.14 -2.48
N GLU A 89 -14.09 -30.02 -1.20
CA GLU A 89 -13.84 -31.03 -0.17
C GLU A 89 -12.35 -31.37 0.02
N GLU A 90 -11.44 -30.49 -0.42
CA GLU A 90 -9.98 -30.68 -0.26
C GLU A 90 -9.56 -30.52 1.21
N THR A 91 -10.23 -29.61 1.95
CA THR A 91 -9.94 -29.28 3.35
C THR A 91 -11.18 -28.73 4.04
N THR A 92 -11.43 -29.14 5.28
CA THR A 92 -12.53 -28.61 6.12
C THR A 92 -12.16 -27.33 6.88
N PHE A 93 -10.87 -27.18 7.20
CA PHE A 93 -10.30 -26.03 7.91
C PHE A 93 -8.99 -25.61 7.26
N VAL A 94 -8.79 -24.29 7.12
CA VAL A 94 -7.56 -23.70 6.59
C VAL A 94 -7.03 -22.68 7.58
N ASP A 95 -5.82 -22.94 8.08
CA ASP A 95 -5.05 -21.98 8.86
C ASP A 95 -4.14 -21.18 7.91
N VAL A 96 -4.41 -19.88 7.79
CA VAL A 96 -3.60 -18.99 6.95
C VAL A 96 -2.47 -18.44 7.82
N THR A 97 -1.24 -18.68 7.38
CA THR A 97 -0.01 -18.26 8.05
C THR A 97 0.85 -17.41 7.10
N PRO A 98 1.83 -16.63 7.60
CA PRO A 98 2.70 -15.83 6.73
C PRO A 98 3.43 -16.66 5.67
N VAL A 99 3.72 -17.93 5.97
CA VAL A 99 4.44 -18.85 5.07
C VAL A 99 3.56 -19.32 3.91
N ASN A 100 2.28 -19.61 4.15
CA ASN A 100 1.38 -20.11 3.11
C ASN A 100 0.60 -18.99 2.39
N LEU A 101 0.65 -17.75 2.90
CA LEU A 101 -0.02 -16.58 2.34
C LEU A 101 0.21 -16.41 0.83
N GLN A 102 1.43 -16.69 0.37
CA GLN A 102 1.82 -16.60 -1.04
C GLN A 102 0.99 -17.50 -1.96
N GLN A 103 0.52 -18.65 -1.47
CA GLN A 103 -0.34 -19.57 -2.23
C GLN A 103 -1.72 -18.95 -2.51
N PHE A 104 -2.18 -18.05 -1.64
CA PHE A 104 -3.45 -17.37 -1.75
C PHE A 104 -3.34 -16.09 -2.59
N VAL A 105 -2.49 -15.15 -2.19
CA VAL A 105 -2.45 -13.82 -2.83
C VAL A 105 -1.43 -13.72 -3.97
N GLY A 106 -0.43 -14.59 -4.02
CA GLY A 106 0.70 -14.53 -4.94
C GLY A 106 1.98 -14.01 -4.27
N LYS A 107 3.03 -13.80 -5.07
CA LYS A 107 4.30 -13.22 -4.60
C LYS A 107 4.08 -11.80 -4.03
N PRO A 108 4.84 -11.39 -3.00
CA PRO A 108 4.84 -10.01 -2.52
C PRO A 108 5.01 -9.00 -3.66
N VAL A 109 4.18 -7.95 -3.67
CA VAL A 109 4.20 -6.91 -4.70
C VAL A 109 5.20 -5.82 -4.35
N PHE A 110 5.31 -5.51 -3.06
CA PHE A 110 6.18 -4.47 -2.54
C PHE A 110 7.24 -5.09 -1.64
N THR A 111 8.50 -4.76 -1.91
CA THR A 111 9.61 -5.01 -1.00
C THR A 111 9.75 -3.82 -0.05
N HIS A 112 10.15 -4.09 1.19
CA HIS A 112 10.33 -3.06 2.22
C HIS A 112 11.60 -2.23 2.08
N ASP A 113 12.42 -2.51 1.08
CA ASP A 113 13.70 -1.84 0.98
C ASP A 113 13.56 -0.38 0.56
N ARG A 114 14.26 0.47 1.32
CA ARG A 114 14.64 1.78 0.81
C ARG A 114 15.42 1.55 -0.47
N MET A 115 15.08 2.31 -1.52
CA MET A 115 15.81 2.27 -2.79
C MET A 115 17.33 2.47 -2.56
N TYR A 116 17.68 3.28 -1.56
CA TYR A 116 19.04 3.47 -1.08
C TYR A 116 19.12 3.21 0.43
N PRO A 117 19.97 2.27 0.90
CA PRO A 117 20.19 2.06 2.34
C PRO A 117 20.91 3.26 2.97
N VAL A 118 21.89 3.82 2.26
CA VAL A 118 22.54 5.11 2.53
C VAL A 118 22.48 5.91 1.24
N THR A 119 22.02 7.16 1.30
CA THR A 119 21.90 8.00 0.11
C THR A 119 23.29 8.41 -0.40
N PRO A 120 23.62 8.15 -1.68
CA PRO A 120 24.87 8.62 -2.25
C PRO A 120 24.87 10.15 -2.40
N PRO A 121 26.04 10.80 -2.57
CA PRO A 121 26.11 12.22 -2.86
C PRO A 121 25.26 12.60 -4.08
N GLY A 122 24.46 13.66 -3.93
CA GLY A 122 23.54 14.12 -4.97
C GLY A 122 22.15 13.51 -4.91
N VAL A 123 21.86 12.61 -3.95
CA VAL A 123 20.53 12.03 -3.73
C VAL A 123 20.04 12.34 -2.32
N VAL A 124 18.80 12.81 -2.19
CA VAL A 124 18.15 13.04 -0.89
C VAL A 124 16.72 12.52 -0.87
N MET A 125 16.25 12.07 0.30
CA MET A 125 14.86 11.65 0.49
C MET A 125 13.99 12.85 0.87
N GLY A 126 12.94 13.10 0.09
CA GLY A 126 11.93 14.11 0.35
C GLY A 126 10.56 13.51 0.65
N LEU A 127 9.71 14.28 1.32
CA LEU A 127 8.29 13.95 1.52
C LEU A 127 7.46 14.74 0.52
N ALA A 128 6.54 14.05 -0.15
CA ALA A 128 5.62 14.63 -1.11
C ALA A 128 4.18 14.35 -0.72
N TRP A 129 3.31 15.34 -0.94
CA TRP A 129 1.86 15.14 -0.87
C TRP A 129 1.33 14.85 -2.27
N THR A 130 0.81 13.64 -2.47
CA THR A 130 0.28 13.21 -3.77
C THR A 130 -1.24 13.06 -3.71
N ALA A 131 -1.90 12.92 -4.87
CA ALA A 131 -3.33 12.63 -4.93
C ALA A 131 -3.75 11.34 -4.18
N MET A 132 -2.80 10.42 -3.95
CA MET A 132 -3.03 9.17 -3.20
C MET A 132 -2.65 9.29 -1.70
N GLY A 133 -2.21 10.47 -1.26
CA GLY A 133 -1.73 10.75 0.09
C GLY A 133 -0.22 11.03 0.14
N GLY A 134 0.34 11.04 1.35
CA GLY A 134 1.77 11.25 1.58
C GLY A 134 2.64 10.13 0.98
N SER A 135 3.73 10.50 0.32
CA SER A 135 4.71 9.58 -0.28
C SER A 135 6.14 10.07 -0.05
N THR A 136 7.10 9.14 -0.01
CA THR A 136 8.54 9.45 0.01
C THR A 136 9.06 9.44 -1.43
N LEU A 137 9.73 10.51 -1.85
CA LEU A 137 10.40 10.61 -3.16
C LEU A 137 11.90 10.76 -2.96
N PHE A 138 12.69 10.34 -3.95
CA PHE A 138 14.12 10.64 -4.00
C PHE A 138 14.34 11.77 -5.01
N ILE A 139 15.00 12.83 -4.58
CA ILE A 139 15.45 13.93 -5.44
C ILE A 139 16.90 13.63 -5.78
N GLU A 140 17.21 13.55 -7.07
CA GLU A 140 18.53 13.19 -7.57
C GLU A 140 19.14 14.33 -8.38
N THR A 141 20.45 14.48 -8.28
CA THR A 141 21.25 15.43 -9.03
C THR A 141 22.48 14.71 -9.57
N THR A 142 22.87 15.04 -10.80
CA THR A 142 24.05 14.47 -11.43
C THR A 142 24.81 15.53 -12.21
N THR A 143 26.13 15.37 -12.29
CA THR A 143 26.99 16.28 -13.04
C THR A 143 26.90 15.93 -14.53
N ARG A 144 26.33 16.82 -15.37
CA ARG A 144 26.22 16.55 -16.82
C ARG A 144 27.52 16.78 -17.58
N LYS A 145 28.26 17.83 -17.24
CA LYS A 145 29.53 18.19 -17.90
C LYS A 145 30.64 18.24 -16.86
N PRO A 146 31.83 17.70 -17.14
CA PRO A 146 32.97 17.85 -16.25
C PRO A 146 33.30 19.33 -16.09
N THR A 147 33.71 19.73 -14.89
CA THR A 147 34.09 21.10 -14.58
C THR A 147 35.31 21.49 -15.42
N SER A 148 35.14 22.45 -16.34
CA SER A 148 36.27 23.04 -17.07
C SER A 148 36.78 24.27 -16.32
N GLU A 149 38.09 24.50 -16.32
CA GLU A 149 38.72 25.69 -15.71
C GLU A 149 38.33 27.02 -16.38
N LYS A 150 37.66 26.98 -17.53
CA LYS A 150 37.14 28.16 -18.21
C LYS A 150 35.84 28.60 -17.55
N GLU A 151 35.75 29.88 -17.20
CA GLU A 151 34.52 30.51 -16.73
C GLU A 151 33.43 30.39 -17.82
N SER A 152 32.52 29.44 -17.63
CA SER A 152 31.28 29.32 -18.40
C SER A 152 30.11 29.36 -17.44
N ASP A 153 29.02 30.00 -17.84
CA ASP A 153 27.79 30.02 -17.03
C ASP A 153 27.31 28.60 -16.72
N GLY A 154 26.96 28.37 -15.46
CA GLY A 154 26.40 27.10 -15.00
C GLY A 154 25.01 26.88 -15.58
N SER A 155 24.70 25.64 -15.98
CA SER A 155 23.37 25.26 -16.47
C SER A 155 22.72 24.22 -15.57
N LEU A 156 21.41 24.34 -15.32
CA LEU A 156 20.60 23.34 -14.62
C LEU A 156 19.53 22.81 -15.58
N GLU A 157 19.48 21.50 -15.76
CA GLU A 157 18.41 20.83 -16.49
C GLU A 157 17.53 20.08 -15.50
N LEU A 158 16.23 20.38 -15.51
CA LEU A 158 15.24 19.75 -14.65
C LEU A 158 14.51 18.64 -15.41
N THR A 159 14.31 17.50 -14.76
CA THR A 159 13.55 16.36 -15.26
C THR A 159 12.50 15.94 -14.25
N GLY A 160 11.42 15.30 -14.70
CA GLY A 160 10.23 15.04 -13.89
C GLY A 160 9.12 16.05 -14.22
N HIS A 161 7.87 15.60 -14.18
CA HIS A 161 6.68 16.42 -14.43
C HIS A 161 6.04 16.84 -13.12
#